data_AF-I4EFP1-F1
#
_entry.id   AF-I4EFP1-F1
#
_cell.length_a   1.000
_cell.length_b   1.000
_cell.length_c   1.000
_cell.angle_alpha   90.00
_cell.angle_beta   90.00
_cell.angle_gamma   90.00
#
_symmetry.space_group_name_H-M   'P 1'
#
loop_
_entity.id
_entity.type
_entity.pdbx_description
1 polymer ?
#
loop_
_entity_poly.entity_id
_entity_poly.type
_entity_poly.pdbx_seq_one_letter_code
_entity_poly.pdbx_strand_id
1 'polypeptide(L)'
;MIPTTNRPELQRLVAAFNSSTPVEWKHVYQMPDHVHFVHSVHINAGFQCSTCHGDVGKMTTATRARDLRMGDCIKCHQQNGARTDCAVCHY
;
A
#
# COMPACT_ATOMS: atom_id res chain seq x y z
N MET A 1 -11.27 -21.99 19.28
CA MET A 1 -10.45 -22.19 18.05
C MET A 1 -11.29 -21.83 16.85
N ILE A 2 -10.79 -21.01 15.91
CA ILE A 2 -11.49 -20.67 14.66
C ILE A 2 -11.43 -21.89 13.73
N PRO A 3 -12.56 -22.48 13.29
CA PRO A 3 -12.55 -23.64 12.39
C PRO A 3 -11.92 -23.29 11.02
N THR A 4 -10.95 -24.08 10.58
CA THR A 4 -10.19 -23.85 9.33
C THR A 4 -10.63 -24.75 8.17
N THR A 5 -11.54 -25.69 8.41
CA THR A 5 -12.06 -26.61 7.39
C THR A 5 -12.64 -25.83 6.20
N ASN A 6 -12.24 -26.22 4.97
CA ASN A 6 -12.61 -25.57 3.70
C ASN A 6 -12.18 -24.10 3.55
N ARG A 7 -11.15 -23.64 4.29
CA ARG A 7 -10.61 -22.28 4.17
C ARG A 7 -9.10 -22.32 3.90
N PRO A 8 -8.66 -22.48 2.65
CA PRO A 8 -7.25 -22.74 2.33
C PRO A 8 -6.31 -21.62 2.79
N GLU A 9 -6.69 -20.35 2.64
CA GLU A 9 -5.85 -19.23 3.11
C GLU A 9 -5.73 -19.17 4.64
N LEU A 10 -6.80 -19.54 5.36
CA LEU A 10 -6.75 -19.62 6.82
C LEU A 10 -5.92 -20.80 7.29
N GLN A 11 -5.97 -21.95 6.58
CA GLN A 11 -5.11 -23.09 6.84
C GLN A 11 -3.63 -22.73 6.66
N ARG A 12 -3.28 -21.98 5.60
CA ARG A 12 -1.93 -21.46 5.38
C ARG A 12 -1.47 -20.54 6.50
N LEU A 13 -2.31 -19.61 6.94
CA LEU A 13 -2.00 -18.69 8.03
C LEU A 13 -1.73 -19.44 9.36
N VAL A 14 -2.57 -20.42 9.68
CA VAL A 14 -2.40 -21.25 10.90
C VAL A 14 -1.15 -22.11 10.83
N ALA A 15 -0.85 -22.69 9.66
CA ALA A 15 0.38 -23.45 9.44
C ALA A 15 1.63 -22.57 9.65
N ALA A 16 1.65 -21.38 9.04
CA ALA A 16 2.72 -20.39 9.18
C ALA A 16 2.93 -19.97 10.66
N PHE A 17 1.84 -19.74 11.39
CA PHE A 17 1.90 -19.44 12.82
C PHE A 17 2.51 -20.60 13.62
N ASN A 18 2.05 -21.84 13.41
CA ASN A 18 2.53 -23.01 14.13
C ASN A 18 4.00 -23.34 13.82
N SER A 19 4.45 -23.11 12.58
CA SER A 19 5.83 -23.34 12.17
C SER A 19 6.77 -22.17 12.49
N SER A 20 6.26 -21.08 13.08
CA SER A 20 7.00 -19.82 13.29
C SER A 20 7.65 -19.31 12.01
N THR A 21 7.05 -19.59 10.85
CA THR A 21 7.51 -19.13 9.54
C THR A 21 6.66 -17.93 9.14
N PRO A 22 7.25 -16.78 8.79
CA PRO A 22 6.49 -15.64 8.30
C PRO A 22 5.66 -15.96 7.06
N VAL A 23 4.52 -15.28 6.91
CA VAL A 23 3.75 -15.33 5.68
C VAL A 23 4.45 -14.46 4.63
N GLU A 24 4.75 -15.06 3.48
CA GLU A 24 5.33 -14.37 2.32
C GLU A 24 4.28 -13.52 1.59
N TRP A 25 4.00 -12.34 2.15
CA TRP A 25 3.06 -11.41 1.54
C TRP A 25 3.59 -10.85 0.23
N LYS A 26 2.73 -10.85 -0.80
CA LYS A 26 3.02 -10.15 -2.05
C LYS A 26 2.60 -8.69 -1.92
N HIS A 27 3.56 -7.78 -1.96
CA HIS A 27 3.28 -6.35 -1.96
C HIS A 27 2.58 -5.93 -3.26
N VAL A 28 1.42 -5.29 -3.13
CA VAL A 28 0.64 -4.76 -4.27
C VAL A 28 1.25 -3.45 -4.79
N TYR A 29 1.69 -2.62 -3.85
CA TYR A 29 2.39 -1.37 -4.09
C TYR A 29 3.82 -1.51 -3.58
N GLN A 30 4.78 -1.25 -4.46
CA GLN A 30 6.19 -1.16 -4.12
C GLN A 30 6.77 -0.02 -4.93
N MET A 31 7.25 1.01 -4.24
CA MET A 31 8.00 2.09 -4.87
C MET A 31 9.45 1.63 -5.09
N PRO A 32 10.14 2.19 -6.10
CA PRO A 32 11.58 1.95 -6.25
C PRO A 32 12.35 2.37 -5.00
N ASP A 33 13.45 1.67 -4.69
CA ASP A 33 14.21 1.89 -3.44
C ASP A 33 14.81 3.29 -3.30
N HIS A 34 14.99 4.01 -4.42
CA HIS A 34 15.44 5.40 -4.44
C HIS A 34 14.30 6.43 -4.23
N VAL A 35 13.09 5.96 -3.90
CA VAL A 35 11.91 6.79 -3.62
C VAL A 35 11.45 6.56 -2.18
N HIS A 36 11.44 7.63 -1.40
CA HIS A 36 11.00 7.64 -0.01
C HIS A 36 9.58 8.20 0.08
N PHE A 37 8.60 7.29 0.21
CA PHE A 37 7.20 7.66 0.41
C PHE A 37 6.84 7.63 1.91
N VAL A 38 6.35 8.76 2.43
CA VAL A 38 5.95 8.91 3.84
C VAL A 38 4.44 9.02 3.95
N HIS A 39 3.76 8.04 4.56
CA HIS A 39 2.29 8.07 4.67
C HIS A 39 1.78 9.24 5.53
N SER A 40 2.44 9.52 6.65
CA SER A 40 1.95 10.48 7.65
C SER A 40 1.80 11.89 7.09
N VAL A 41 2.70 12.36 6.22
CA VAL A 41 2.59 13.72 5.64
C VAL A 41 1.35 13.86 4.75
N HIS A 42 0.98 12.81 4.02
CA HIS A 42 -0.19 12.82 3.14
C HIS A 42 -1.49 12.70 3.94
N ILE A 43 -1.51 11.85 4.97
CA ILE A 43 -2.66 11.71 5.87
C ILE A 43 -2.90 13.02 6.64
N ASN A 44 -1.84 13.65 7.15
CA ASN A 44 -1.94 14.92 7.89
C ASN A 44 -2.37 16.09 6.99
N ALA A 45 -2.10 16.01 5.68
CA ALA A 45 -2.62 16.95 4.69
C ALA A 45 -4.11 16.72 4.35
N GLY A 46 -4.75 15.70 4.93
CA GLY A 46 -6.19 15.43 4.77
C GLY A 46 -6.55 14.47 3.63
N PHE A 47 -5.57 13.82 2.99
CA PHE A 47 -5.86 12.86 1.93
C PHE A 47 -6.38 11.53 2.51
N GLN A 48 -7.48 11.04 1.92
CA GLN A 48 -8.04 9.75 2.27
C GLN A 48 -7.25 8.62 1.61
N CYS A 49 -7.22 7.44 2.24
CA CYS A 49 -6.55 6.25 1.71
C CYS A 49 -7.02 5.91 0.28
N SER A 50 -8.32 6.13 0.01
CA SER A 50 -8.95 5.85 -1.27
C SER A 50 -8.48 6.74 -2.41
N THR A 51 -7.90 7.91 -2.13
CA THR A 51 -7.30 8.78 -3.14
C THR A 51 -6.14 8.09 -3.88
N CYS A 52 -5.40 7.23 -3.18
CA CYS A 52 -4.24 6.52 -3.73
C CYS A 52 -4.50 5.03 -3.96
N HIS A 53 -5.20 4.36 -3.04
CA HIS A 53 -5.43 2.92 -3.06
C HIS A 53 -6.81 2.50 -3.60
N GLY A 54 -7.68 3.44 -3.96
CA GLY A 54 -9.05 3.15 -4.35
C GLY A 54 -9.93 2.67 -3.18
N ASP A 55 -11.12 2.16 -3.48
CA ASP A 55 -12.06 1.68 -2.46
C ASP A 55 -11.66 0.28 -1.96
N VAL A 56 -10.63 0.24 -1.10
CA VAL A 56 -10.10 -1.00 -0.51
C VAL A 56 -11.17 -1.76 0.28
N GLY A 57 -12.15 -1.06 0.86
CA GLY A 57 -13.26 -1.69 1.59
C GLY A 57 -14.16 -2.56 0.70
N LYS A 58 -14.18 -2.31 -0.61
CA LYS A 58 -14.89 -3.12 -1.61
C LYS A 58 -14.00 -4.11 -2.36
N MET A 59 -12.70 -4.17 -2.04
CA MET A 59 -11.77 -5.10 -2.69
C MET A 59 -11.82 -6.46 -1.98
N THR A 60 -12.22 -7.51 -2.71
CA THR A 60 -12.09 -8.91 -2.23
C THR A 60 -10.63 -9.31 -2.06
N THR A 61 -9.78 -8.85 -2.98
CA THR A 61 -8.33 -9.00 -2.95
C THR A 61 -7.71 -7.65 -3.26
N ALA A 62 -6.69 -7.24 -2.52
CA ALA A 62 -6.02 -5.97 -2.76
C ALA A 62 -5.45 -5.92 -4.18
N THR A 63 -5.77 -4.87 -4.92
CA THR A 63 -5.29 -4.63 -6.28
C THR A 63 -4.71 -3.23 -6.40
N ARG A 64 -3.93 -3.02 -7.46
CA ARG A 64 -3.36 -1.72 -7.78
C ARG A 64 -4.43 -0.87 -8.48
N ALA A 65 -5.17 -0.07 -7.71
CA ALA A 65 -6.21 0.83 -8.25
C ALA A 65 -5.64 2.00 -9.06
N ARG A 66 -4.39 2.38 -8.77
CA ARG A 66 -3.64 3.44 -9.46
C ARG A 66 -2.19 3.03 -9.61
N ASP A 67 -1.53 3.45 -10.68
CA ASP A 67 -0.13 3.11 -10.95
C ASP A 67 0.85 3.74 -9.94
N LEU A 68 0.56 4.96 -9.46
CA LEU A 68 1.41 5.74 -8.54
C LEU A 68 2.84 5.91 -9.08
N ARG A 69 2.94 6.31 -10.36
CA ARG A 69 4.22 6.67 -10.97
C ARG A 69 4.59 8.10 -10.58
N MET A 70 5.86 8.47 -10.78
CA MET A 70 6.36 9.84 -10.52
C MET A 70 5.43 10.93 -11.09
N GLY A 71 4.91 10.74 -12.31
CA GLY A 71 3.97 11.69 -12.93
C GLY A 71 2.66 11.86 -12.16
N ASP A 72 2.13 10.80 -11.55
CA ASP A 72 0.95 10.88 -10.69
C ASP A 72 1.24 11.69 -9.42
N CYS A 73 2.41 11.46 -8.81
CA CYS A 73 2.87 12.17 -7.61
C CYS A 73 3.04 13.67 -7.89
N ILE A 74 3.81 14.01 -8.93
CA ILE A 74 4.10 15.41 -9.30
C ILE A 74 2.81 16.14 -9.65
N LYS A 75 1.93 15.52 -10.47
CA LYS A 75 0.65 16.12 -10.84
C LYS A 75 -0.20 16.41 -9.60
N CYS A 76 -0.31 15.46 -8.68
CA CYS A 76 -1.06 15.64 -7.44
C CYS A 76 -0.45 16.77 -6.59
N HIS A 77 0.88 16.81 -6.46
CA HIS A 77 1.57 17.85 -5.70
C HIS A 77 1.32 19.24 -6.30
N GLN A 78 1.44 19.39 -7.62
CA GLN A 78 1.15 20.66 -8.32
C GLN A 78 -0.29 21.14 -8.09
N GLN A 79 -1.25 20.23 -8.16
CA GLN A 79 -2.67 20.55 -7.95
C GLN A 79 -3.00 21.01 -6.53
N ASN A 80 -2.15 20.67 -5.55
CA ASN A 80 -2.37 20.97 -4.14
C ASN A 80 -1.30 21.93 -3.57
N GLY A 81 -0.47 22.54 -4.41
CA GLY A 81 0.58 23.47 -3.98
C GLY A 81 1.67 22.83 -3.11
N ALA A 82 1.87 21.52 -3.21
CA ALA A 82 2.94 20.81 -2.51
C ALA A 82 4.26 20.88 -3.29
N ARG A 83 5.38 20.70 -2.58
CA ARG A 83 6.72 20.74 -3.18
C ARG A 83 6.90 19.64 -4.22
N THR A 84 7.54 19.98 -5.33
CA THR A 84 7.83 19.06 -6.45
C THR A 84 9.32 18.89 -6.72
N ASP A 85 10.17 19.43 -5.85
CA ASP A 85 11.62 19.29 -5.96
C ASP A 85 12.04 17.82 -5.85
N CYS A 86 13.08 17.42 -6.58
CA CYS A 86 13.53 16.02 -6.63
C CYS A 86 13.82 15.43 -5.24
N ALA A 87 14.45 16.24 -4.37
CA ALA A 87 14.83 15.85 -3.02
C ALA A 87 13.66 15.68 -2.05
N VAL A 88 12.42 15.99 -2.47
CA VAL A 88 11.23 15.68 -1.66
C VAL A 88 10.97 14.17 -1.61
N CYS A 89 11.36 13.44 -2.66
CA CYS A 89 11.12 12.00 -2.80
C CYS A 89 12.42 11.18 -2.85
N HIS A 90 13.54 11.77 -3.24
CA HIS A 90 14.80 11.06 -3.52
C HIS A 90 15.92 11.54 -2.58
N TYR A 91 15.97 11.02 -1.35
CA TYR A 91 16.95 11.44 -0.33
C TYR A 91 17.42 10.29 0.55
#